data_AF-A0A2T2Z5C3-F1
#
_entry.id   AF-A0A2T2Z5C3-F1
#
_cell.length_a   1.000
_cell.length_b   1.000
_cell.length_c   1.000
_cell.angle_alpha   90.00
_cell.angle_beta   90.00
_cell.angle_gamma   90.00
#
_symmetry.space_group_name_H-M   'P 1'
#
loop_
_entity.id
_entity.type
_entity.pdbx_description
1 polymer ?
#
loop_
_entity_poly.entity_id
_entity_poly.type
_entity_poly.pdbx_seq_one_letter_code
_entity_poly.pdbx_strand_id
1 'polypeptide(L)' 'MSWSLSIRYQFVIDGELSERALAAFPELRRSDHSSAGTTTLFGTLSDTTAMRGVLARIDSLGLTLLGMAQLPDSAG' A
#
# COMPACT_ATOMS: atom_id res chain seq x y z
N MET A 1 -2.54 20.84 20.04
CA MET A 1 -2.20 20.50 18.65
C MET A 1 -1.83 19.03 18.60
N SER A 2 -2.72 18.18 18.08
CA SER A 2 -2.47 16.74 17.94
C SER A 2 -1.87 16.49 16.56
N TRP A 3 -0.54 16.38 16.49
CA TRP A 3 0.10 15.88 15.28
C TRP A 3 0.10 14.36 15.35
N SER A 4 -0.75 13.70 14.56
CA SER A 4 -0.73 12.24 14.46
C SER A 4 0.41 11.87 13.51
N LEU A 5 1.58 11.53 14.06
CA LEU A 5 2.73 10.96 13.34
C LEU A 5 2.34 9.58 12.78
N SER A 6 1.58 9.57 11.71
CA SER A 6 1.02 8.34 11.14
C SER A 6 1.84 7.97 9.92
N ILE A 7 2.63 6.91 10.00
CA ILE A 7 3.53 6.51 8.91
C ILE A 7 2.69 5.95 7.76
N ARG A 8 2.72 6.63 6.61
CA ARG A 8 2.07 6.18 5.40
C ARG A 8 3.06 5.34 4.58
N TYR A 9 2.62 4.16 4.17
CA TYR A 9 3.36 3.30 3.27
C TYR A 9 2.71 3.29 1.90
N GLN A 10 3.56 3.23 0.88
CA GLN A 10 3.19 3.06 -0.50
C GLN A 10 3.82 1.77 -1.02
N PHE A 11 3.02 0.98 -1.73
CA PHE A 11 3.40 -0.27 -2.37
C PHE A 11 3.05 -0.17 -3.85
N VAL A 12 4.03 -0.39 -4.71
CA VAL A 12 3.83 -0.43 -6.16
C VAL A 12 3.83 -1.89 -6.58
N ILE A 13 2.72 -2.34 -7.13
CA ILE A 13 2.50 -3.73 -7.56
C ILE A 13 2.50 -3.76 -9.09
N ASP A 14 3.08 -4.81 -9.66
CA ASP A 14 3.05 -5.07 -11.10
C ASP A 14 1.65 -5.52 -11.52
N GLY A 15 1.17 -4.98 -12.62
CA GLY A 15 -0.17 -5.23 -13.12
C GLY A 15 -1.27 -4.41 -12.46
N GLU A 16 -2.49 -4.59 -12.96
CA GLU A 16 -3.67 -3.92 -12.45
C GLU A 16 -4.45 -4.82 -11.47
N LEU A 17 -4.56 -4.38 -10.22
CA LEU A 17 -5.36 -5.08 -9.24
C LEU A 17 -6.84 -4.86 -9.51
N SER A 18 -7.56 -5.97 -9.65
CA SER A 18 -9.02 -5.97 -9.66
C SER A 18 -9.58 -5.60 -8.28
N GLU A 19 -10.83 -5.15 -8.23
CA GLU A 19 -11.52 -4.80 -6.97
C GLU A 19 -11.47 -5.91 -5.92
N ARG A 20 -11.50 -7.17 -6.34
CA ARG A 20 -11.35 -8.33 -5.43
C ARG A 20 -9.98 -8.39 -4.74
N ALA A 21 -8.92 -8.12 -5.49
CA ALA A 21 -7.57 -8.08 -4.93
C ALA A 21 -7.42 -6.85 -4.00
N LEU A 22 -8.01 -5.71 -4.37
CA LEU A 22 -8.07 -4.53 -3.51
C LEU A 22 -8.85 -4.80 -2.21
N ALA A 23 -9.93 -5.56 -2.26
CA ALA A 23 -10.71 -5.94 -1.08
C ALA A 23 -9.92 -6.81 -0.10
N ALA A 24 -8.83 -7.45 -0.55
CA ALA A 24 -7.93 -8.18 0.34
C ALA A 24 -7.10 -7.24 1.24
N PHE A 25 -6.96 -5.97 0.88
CA PHE A 25 -6.20 -4.96 1.60
C PHE A 25 -7.10 -3.84 2.11
N PRO A 26 -7.99 -4.11 3.10
CA PRO A 26 -8.90 -3.09 3.62
C PRO A 26 -8.18 -1.87 4.21
N GLU A 27 -6.99 -2.07 4.77
CA GLU A 27 -6.14 -1.01 5.34
C GLU A 27 -5.41 -0.16 4.29
N LEU A 28 -5.35 -0.61 3.03
CA LEU A 28 -4.74 0.12 1.93
C LEU A 28 -5.81 0.66 0.98
N ARG A 29 -5.45 1.68 0.22
CA ARG A 29 -6.27 2.28 -0.84
C ARG A 29 -5.47 2.29 -2.14
N ARG A 30 -6.13 2.00 -3.26
CA ARG A 30 -5.52 2.15 -4.58
C ARG A 30 -5.39 3.63 -4.90
N SER A 31 -4.23 4.03 -5.42
CA SER A 31 -4.00 5.36 -5.96
C SER A 31 -4.54 5.45 -7.38
N ASP A 32 -5.28 6.51 -7.64
CA ASP A 32 -5.83 6.85 -8.96
C ASP A 32 -4.70 7.19 -9.95
N HIS A 33 -3.58 7.71 -9.44
CA HIS A 33 -2.36 8.03 -10.19
C HIS A 33 -1.41 6.83 -10.38
N SER A 34 -1.95 5.63 -10.58
CA SER A 34 -1.10 4.48 -10.90
C SER A 34 -0.64 4.54 -12.36
N SER A 35 0.63 4.21 -12.63
CA SER A 35 1.12 4.12 -14.02
C SER A 35 0.47 2.95 -14.74
N ALA A 36 0.26 3.07 -16.06
CA ALA A 36 -0.34 2.03 -16.87
C ALA A 36 0.41 0.69 -16.70
N GLY A 37 -0.32 -0.36 -16.34
CA GLY A 37 0.26 -1.68 -16.06
C GLY A 37 0.83 -1.85 -14.66
N THR A 38 0.60 -0.92 -13.73
CA THR A 38 0.98 -1.05 -12.32
C THR A 38 -0.16 -0.60 -11.42
N THR A 39 -0.14 -1.06 -10.17
CA THR A 39 -1.08 -0.61 -9.14
C THR A 39 -0.32 -0.09 -7.95
N THR A 40 -0.52 1.20 -7.66
CA THR A 40 -0.01 1.81 -6.44
C THR A 40 -1.05 1.67 -5.35
N LEU A 41 -0.70 0.98 -4.26
CA LEU A 41 -1.46 0.95 -3.02
C LEU A 41 -0.80 1.87 -2.00
N PHE A 42 -1.59 2.64 -1.26
CA PHE A 42 -1.10 3.47 -0.17
C PHE A 42 -2.01 3.35 1.05
N GLY A 43 -1.44 3.42 2.24
CA GLY A 43 -2.20 3.35 3.48
C GLY A 43 -1.34 3.59 4.70
N THR A 44 -2.00 3.91 5.80
CA THR A 44 -1.34 4.15 7.09
C THR A 44 -1.18 2.83 7.82
N LEU A 45 0.06 2.47 8.16
CA LEU A 45 0.32 1.24 8.91
C LEU A 45 0.85 1.62 10.29
N SER A 46 0.35 0.92 11.32
CA SER A 46 0.72 1.18 12.70
C SER A 46 2.18 0.82 12.97
N ASP A 47 2.63 -0.30 12.43
CA ASP A 47 3.95 -0.88 12.71
C ASP A 47 4.45 -1.77 11.56
N THR A 48 5.72 -2.18 11.65
CA THR A 48 6.34 -3.12 10.71
C THR A 48 5.61 -4.47 10.65
N THR A 49 4.92 -4.90 11.71
CA THR A 49 4.09 -6.12 11.71
C THR A 49 2.92 -6.01 10.72
N ALA A 50 2.25 -4.87 10.67
CA ALA A 50 1.16 -4.64 9.71
C ALA A 50 1.71 -4.64 8.27
N MET A 51 2.87 -4.01 8.06
CA MET A 51 3.60 -4.03 6.79
C MET A 51 3.99 -5.47 6.36
N ARG A 52 4.45 -6.31 7.30
CA ARG A 52 4.73 -7.72 7.03
C ARG A 52 3.47 -8.51 6.65
N GLY A 53 2.34 -8.21 7.28
CA GLY A 53 1.04 -8.78 6.93
C GLY A 53 0.60 -8.42 5.50
N VAL A 54 0.82 -7.17 5.09
CA VAL A 54 0.58 -6.73 3.70
C VAL A 54 1.47 -7.53 2.73
N LEU A 55 2.78 -7.63 3.00
CA LEU A 55 3.70 -8.38 2.13
C LEU A 55 3.29 -9.84 1.98
N ALA A 56 2.95 -10.51 3.08
CA ALA A 56 2.51 -11.91 3.06
C ALA A 56 1.23 -12.09 2.21
N ARG A 57 0.34 -11.09 2.21
CA ARG A 57 -0.89 -11.13 1.43
C ARG A 57 -0.65 -10.85 -0.06
N ILE A 58 0.28 -9.95 -0.39
CA ILE A 58 0.75 -9.73 -1.76
C ILE A 58 1.33 -11.04 -2.31
N ASP A 59 2.21 -11.70 -1.55
CA ASP A 59 2.81 -12.99 -1.90
C ASP A 59 1.75 -14.10 -2.05
N SER A 60 0.82 -14.20 -1.10
CA SER A 60 -0.27 -15.20 -1.14
C SER A 60 -1.20 -15.02 -2.34
N LEU A 61 -1.33 -13.80 -2.87
CA LEU A 61 -2.12 -13.52 -4.07
C LEU A 61 -1.31 -13.74 -5.38
N GLY A 62 -0.02 -14.06 -5.27
CA GLY A 62 0.89 -14.20 -6.41
C GLY A 62 1.19 -12.87 -7.09
N LEU A 63 1.10 -11.76 -6.35
CA LEU A 63 1.34 -10.41 -6.87
C LEU A 63 2.82 -10.05 -6.78
N THR A 64 3.33 -9.37 -7.80
CA THR A 64 4.73 -8.90 -7.81
C THR A 64 4.81 -7.50 -7.23
N LEU A 65 5.55 -7.33 -6.12
CA LEU A 65 5.85 -6.00 -5.58
C LEU A 65 7.04 -5.39 -6.34
N LEU A 66 6.79 -4.33 -7.09
CA LEU A 66 7.80 -3.56 -7.82
C LEU A 66 8.60 -2.65 -6.89
N GLY A 67 7.97 -2.11 -5.85
CA GLY A 67 8.65 -1.23 -4.91
C GLY A 67 7.81 -0.88 -3.69
N MET A 68 8.48 -0.46 -2.62
CA MET A 68 7.84 0.10 -1.44
C MET A 68 8.52 1.40 -1.04
N ALA A 69 7.73 2.40 -0.69
CA ALA A 69 8.21 3.68 -0.22
C ALA A 69 7.47 4.07 1.07
N GLN A 70 8.21 4.52 2.07
CA GLN A 70 7.61 5.15 3.24
C GLN A 70 7.43 6.63 2.93
N LEU A 71 6.18 7.09 2.93
CA LEU A 71 5.85 8.49 2.76
C LEU A 71 5.92 9.18 4.13
N PRO A 72 6.67 10.29 4.24
CA PRO A 72 6.51 11.16 5.39
C PRO A 72 5.06 11.67 5.38
N ASP A 73 4.44 11.73 6.55
CA ASP A 73 3.16 12.44 6.71
C ASP A 73 3.46 13.92 6.53
N SER A 74 3.46 14.38 5.28
CA SER A 74 3.64 15.78 4.96
C SER A 74 2.44 16.52 5.51
N ALA A 75 2.60 17.14 6.67
CA ALA A 75 1.85 18.33 6.97
C ALA A 75 2.22 19.36 5.90
N GLY A 76 1.31 19.54 4.95
CA GLY A 76 1.20 20.74 4.14
C GLY A 76 0.15 21.63 4.77
#